data_AF-A0A3M0IB96-F1
#
_entry.id   AF-A0A3M0IB96-F1
#
_cell.length_a   1.000
_cell.length_b   1.000
_cell.length_c   1.000
_cell.angle_alpha   90.00
_cell.angle_beta   90.00
_cell.angle_gamma   90.00
#
_symmetry.space_group_name_H-M   'P 1'
#
loop_
_entity.id
_entity.type
_entity.pdbx_description
1 polymer ?
#
loop_
_entity_poly.entity_id
_entity_poly.type
_entity_poly.pdbx_seq_one_letter_code
_entity_poly.pdbx_strand_id
1 'polypeptide(L)'
;MIQSTSFRPGRPIVFRGGTVLPMDRQRRVLTDTDVLVTGDRIAAVGPRLAVPDGTAEIDATDGILMPGMIDTHRHMWQTAMRGYGADWTLTQYFVWYYLEHGRTFRPEDVHAGNLLAAGEALDAGVTTVVDWSHGLQTVDHADAAVDALRAVPGRFVLAYGNIQQAPAEWTAAPEFRDFVRRRITGDDLLGLQLAFDVTGDPAFPEKPAFEVARDLGVAVTTHAGVWGATGDDGIRLMHEHGFMTPETVYVHASTLSADSYHRIAATGGSVSVSTESEQSAGQGYPTTWALRAHGIPVSLSMDTSVWWSGDLFSAMRTTLGADRAREHLEAHAKGETVTHCALRADQVVAWATLGGARALGREHDLGSVEAGKKADLVLLKNDHSPVSFPVLNPYGHVAFQAQRGDVHTVVVDGRVVKHDHRLLGIDLTAVRREVERTVEHLRSALGEADWRKGMNPDVPETKILDNPYTYTDYRSATTHGR
;
A
#
# COMPACT_ATOMS: atom_id res chain seq x y z
N MET A 1 13.53 -19.02 -18.10
CA MET A 1 13.70 -17.58 -17.80
C MET A 1 14.57 -16.95 -18.87
N ILE A 2 14.03 -16.04 -19.69
CA ILE A 2 14.82 -15.27 -20.64
C ILE A 2 15.31 -14.04 -19.88
N GLN A 3 16.55 -14.04 -19.40
CA GLN A 3 17.20 -12.78 -19.05
C GLN A 3 17.37 -12.02 -20.37
N SER A 4 16.70 -10.88 -20.52
CA SER A 4 16.94 -9.99 -21.64
C SER A 4 18.42 -9.65 -21.66
N THR A 5 19.13 -10.02 -22.72
CA THR A 5 20.56 -9.74 -22.89
C THR A 5 20.87 -8.24 -22.86
N SER A 6 19.83 -7.41 -23.01
CA SER A 6 19.89 -5.95 -22.98
C SER A 6 20.19 -5.36 -21.59
N PHE A 7 19.76 -5.99 -20.49
CA PHE A 7 19.84 -5.42 -19.13
C PHE A 7 20.71 -6.25 -18.18
N ARG A 8 21.97 -6.48 -18.56
CA ARG A 8 22.92 -7.21 -17.71
C ARG A 8 23.26 -6.38 -16.46
N PRO A 9 23.51 -7.02 -15.30
CA PRO A 9 23.95 -6.31 -14.10
C PRO A 9 25.16 -5.40 -14.36
N GLY A 10 25.13 -4.19 -13.82
CA GLY A 10 26.20 -3.19 -13.96
C GLY A 10 26.23 -2.43 -15.29
N ARG A 11 25.43 -2.82 -16.29
CA ARG A 11 25.28 -2.05 -17.53
C ARG A 11 24.44 -0.79 -17.25
N PRO A 12 24.90 0.42 -17.59
CA PRO A 12 24.10 1.63 -17.47
C PRO A 12 22.82 1.55 -18.32
N ILE A 13 21.76 2.22 -17.87
CA ILE A 13 20.51 2.36 -18.62
C ILE A 13 20.14 3.83 -18.75
N VAL A 14 19.51 4.22 -19.86
CA VAL A 14 19.00 5.57 -20.05
C VAL A 14 17.57 5.52 -20.57
N PHE A 15 16.68 6.26 -19.92
CA PHE A 15 15.35 6.58 -20.45
C PHE A 15 15.47 7.80 -21.35
N ARG A 16 14.94 7.74 -22.57
CA ARG A 16 15.08 8.80 -23.59
C ARG A 16 13.78 9.57 -23.81
N GLY A 17 13.85 10.91 -23.79
CA GLY A 17 12.81 11.79 -24.33
C GLY A 17 11.46 11.78 -23.59
N GLY A 18 11.40 11.31 -22.34
CA GLY A 18 10.14 11.17 -21.62
C GLY A 18 9.63 12.43 -20.94
N THR A 19 8.38 12.37 -20.46
CA THR A 19 7.85 13.33 -19.48
C THR A 19 8.24 12.87 -18.08
N VAL A 20 9.17 13.56 -17.43
CA VAL A 20 9.64 13.22 -16.09
C VAL A 20 8.87 13.99 -15.02
N LEU A 21 8.35 13.27 -14.04
CA LEU A 21 7.78 13.83 -12.82
C LEU A 21 8.79 13.68 -11.67
N PRO A 22 9.63 14.70 -11.39
CA PRO A 22 10.72 14.58 -10.42
C PRO A 22 10.25 14.48 -8.97
N MET A 23 8.98 14.80 -8.65
CA MET A 23 8.47 14.96 -7.28
C MET A 23 9.18 16.05 -6.46
N ASP A 24 9.73 17.07 -7.12
CA ASP A 24 10.31 18.20 -6.41
C ASP A 24 9.25 19.13 -5.77
N ARG A 25 9.69 19.98 -4.84
CA ARG A 25 8.81 20.91 -4.12
C ARG A 25 8.11 21.91 -5.06
N GLN A 26 8.70 22.19 -6.22
CA GLN A 26 8.17 23.11 -7.23
C GLN A 26 7.12 22.45 -8.14
N ARG A 27 6.88 21.13 -7.99
CA ARG A 27 5.91 20.35 -8.77
C ARG A 27 6.18 20.46 -10.27
N ARG A 28 7.45 20.50 -10.65
CA ARG A 28 7.83 20.61 -12.06
C ARG A 28 7.37 19.37 -12.84
N VAL A 29 7.14 19.58 -14.13
CA VAL A 29 6.96 18.54 -15.15
C VAL A 29 8.04 18.82 -16.19
N LEU A 30 8.94 17.86 -16.40
CA LEU A 30 10.06 18.02 -17.33
C LEU A 30 9.76 17.24 -18.61
N THR A 31 9.57 17.93 -19.72
CA THR A 31 9.32 17.31 -21.04
C THR A 31 10.62 17.12 -21.81
N ASP A 32 10.68 16.20 -22.78
CA ASP A 32 11.87 15.92 -23.60
C ASP A 32 13.12 15.69 -22.72
N THR A 33 12.96 14.87 -21.67
CA THR A 33 13.97 14.69 -20.64
C THR A 33 14.46 13.26 -20.59
N ASP A 34 15.78 13.11 -20.58
CA ASP A 34 16.46 11.83 -20.37
C ASP A 34 16.76 11.63 -18.89
N VAL A 35 16.79 10.36 -18.47
CA VAL A 35 17.24 9.94 -17.13
C VAL A 35 18.26 8.82 -17.28
N LEU A 36 19.51 9.11 -16.93
CA LEU A 36 20.61 8.15 -16.95
C LEU A 36 20.76 7.51 -15.58
N VAL A 37 20.83 6.18 -15.55
CA VAL A 37 21.09 5.36 -14.37
C VAL A 37 22.41 4.63 -14.56
N THR A 38 23.25 4.65 -13.53
CA THR A 38 24.54 3.96 -13.49
C THR A 38 24.71 3.31 -12.13
N GLY A 39 24.99 2.00 -12.12
CA GLY A 39 24.96 1.22 -10.88
C GLY A 39 23.54 1.23 -10.30
N ASP A 40 23.42 1.62 -9.04
CA ASP A 40 22.17 1.69 -8.26
C ASP A 40 21.55 3.10 -8.22
N ARG A 41 22.14 4.08 -8.92
CA ARG A 41 21.78 5.50 -8.79
C ARG A 41 21.40 6.17 -10.09
N ILE A 42 20.57 7.19 -9.96
CA ILE A 42 20.30 8.18 -11.00
C ILE A 42 21.57 9.02 -11.14
N ALA A 43 22.27 8.89 -12.27
CA ALA A 43 23.51 9.62 -12.53
C ALA A 43 23.24 11.04 -13.03
N ALA A 44 22.24 11.22 -13.89
CA ALA A 44 21.89 12.51 -14.46
C ALA A 44 20.42 12.56 -14.92
N VAL A 45 19.85 13.76 -14.89
CA VAL A 45 18.50 14.08 -15.39
C VAL A 45 18.60 15.34 -16.25
N GLY A 46 18.14 15.27 -17.49
CA GLY A 46 18.18 16.43 -18.40
C GLY A 46 17.97 16.04 -19.86
N PRO A 47 17.82 17.03 -20.77
CA PRO A 47 17.61 16.74 -22.18
C PRO A 47 18.90 16.27 -22.85
N ARG A 48 18.78 15.30 -23.77
CA ARG A 48 19.85 14.85 -24.68
C ARG A 48 21.17 14.53 -23.95
N LEU A 49 21.08 13.70 -22.92
CA LEU A 49 22.25 13.34 -22.12
C LEU A 49 23.27 12.56 -22.96
N ALA A 50 24.54 12.94 -22.84
CA ALA A 50 25.64 12.07 -23.25
C ALA A 50 25.68 10.87 -22.29
N VAL A 51 25.79 9.66 -22.83
CA VAL A 51 25.78 8.41 -22.05
C VAL A 51 27.04 7.60 -22.31
N PRO A 52 27.50 6.78 -21.34
CA PRO A 52 28.64 5.88 -21.56
C PRO A 52 28.40 4.91 -22.72
N ASP A 53 29.48 4.51 -23.40
CA ASP A 53 29.41 3.51 -24.45
C ASP A 53 28.78 2.20 -23.96
N GLY A 54 27.90 1.63 -24.78
CA GLY A 54 27.21 0.40 -24.44
C GLY A 54 26.07 0.59 -23.43
N THR A 55 25.68 1.81 -23.04
CA THR A 55 24.43 2.06 -22.28
C THR A 55 23.22 1.43 -22.98
N ALA A 56 22.32 0.79 -22.23
CA ALA A 56 21.06 0.31 -22.78
C ALA A 56 20.04 1.45 -22.82
N GLU A 57 19.43 1.69 -23.98
CA GLU A 57 18.45 2.75 -24.16
C GLU A 57 17.03 2.20 -24.02
N ILE A 58 16.18 2.95 -23.31
CA ILE A 58 14.76 2.70 -23.16
C ILE A 58 14.04 3.93 -23.71
N ASP A 59 13.24 3.73 -24.75
CA ASP A 59 12.42 4.81 -25.31
C ASP A 59 11.31 5.16 -24.32
N ALA A 60 11.34 6.40 -23.82
CA ALA A 60 10.33 6.95 -22.92
C ALA A 60 9.47 8.03 -23.60
N THR A 61 9.63 8.23 -24.90
CA THR A 61 8.83 9.19 -25.70
C THR A 61 7.35 8.89 -25.51
N ASP A 62 6.55 9.95 -25.41
CA ASP A 62 5.09 9.91 -25.11
C ASP A 62 4.71 9.22 -23.79
N GLY A 63 5.68 8.82 -22.98
CA GLY A 63 5.49 8.20 -21.66
C GLY A 63 5.75 9.16 -20.50
N ILE A 64 5.36 8.71 -19.32
CA ILE A 64 5.61 9.39 -18.04
C ILE A 64 6.60 8.57 -17.23
N LEU A 65 7.76 9.16 -16.90
CA LEU A 65 8.73 8.58 -15.98
C LEU A 65 8.61 9.24 -14.61
N MET A 66 8.46 8.45 -13.55
CA MET A 66 8.33 8.93 -12.19
C MET A 66 9.10 8.02 -11.22
N PRO A 67 9.29 8.42 -9.94
CA PRO A 67 9.84 7.52 -8.94
C PRO A 67 8.96 6.29 -8.81
N GLY A 68 9.57 5.15 -8.52
CA GLY A 68 8.85 3.95 -8.15
C GLY A 68 7.87 4.24 -7.01
N MET A 69 6.67 3.67 -7.11
CA MET A 69 5.66 3.85 -6.07
C MET A 69 6.07 3.09 -4.80
N ILE A 70 5.62 3.59 -3.65
CA ILE A 70 5.93 3.06 -2.32
C ILE A 70 4.61 2.78 -1.59
N ASP A 71 4.35 1.50 -1.33
CA ASP A 71 3.18 1.02 -0.61
C ASP A 71 3.54 0.83 0.86
N THR A 72 3.08 1.74 1.71
CA THR A 72 3.54 1.84 3.11
C THR A 72 2.83 0.90 4.08
N HIS A 73 1.87 0.10 3.60
CA HIS A 73 1.18 -0.87 4.44
C HIS A 73 0.48 -1.91 3.55
N ARG A 74 0.99 -3.15 3.58
CA ARG A 74 0.39 -4.27 2.85
C ARG A 74 0.47 -5.58 3.61
N HIS A 75 -0.63 -6.32 3.72
CA HIS A 75 -0.67 -7.68 4.27
C HIS A 75 -0.33 -8.73 3.19
N MET A 76 0.96 -8.94 2.92
CA MET A 76 1.40 -9.71 1.74
C MET A 76 1.10 -11.21 1.83
N TRP A 77 1.23 -11.81 3.01
CA TRP A 77 1.00 -13.25 3.22
C TRP A 77 -0.43 -13.68 2.88
N GLN A 78 -1.37 -12.73 2.91
CA GLN A 78 -2.79 -12.94 2.63
C GLN A 78 -3.10 -13.01 1.13
N THR A 79 -2.15 -12.65 0.25
CA THR A 79 -2.41 -12.57 -1.19
C THR A 79 -2.74 -13.92 -1.84
N ALA A 80 -2.43 -15.05 -1.21
CA ALA A 80 -2.93 -16.36 -1.63
C ALA A 80 -4.46 -16.47 -1.57
N MET A 81 -5.12 -15.69 -0.71
CA MET A 81 -6.57 -15.64 -0.51
C MET A 81 -7.24 -14.47 -1.26
N ARG A 82 -6.59 -13.95 -2.31
CA ARG A 82 -7.09 -12.79 -3.06
C ARG A 82 -8.52 -13.00 -3.55
N GLY A 83 -9.39 -12.03 -3.26
CA GLY A 83 -10.79 -12.04 -3.67
C GLY A 83 -11.68 -13.03 -2.91
N TYR A 84 -11.14 -13.81 -1.98
CA TYR A 84 -11.93 -14.74 -1.17
C TYR A 84 -12.86 -14.01 -0.20
N GLY A 85 -12.45 -12.84 0.29
CA GLY A 85 -13.21 -12.01 1.22
C GLY A 85 -13.86 -10.80 0.58
N ALA A 86 -14.23 -10.86 -0.71
CA ALA A 86 -14.73 -9.70 -1.46
C ALA A 86 -15.89 -8.97 -0.76
N ASP A 87 -16.78 -9.71 -0.08
CA ASP A 87 -17.94 -9.19 0.64
C ASP A 87 -17.74 -9.13 2.16
N TRP A 88 -16.49 -9.11 2.64
CA TRP A 88 -16.20 -9.04 4.07
C TRP A 88 -16.17 -7.60 4.59
N THR A 89 -16.82 -7.40 5.73
CA THR A 89 -16.51 -6.33 6.67
C THR A 89 -15.22 -6.65 7.45
N LEU A 90 -14.67 -5.66 8.16
CA LEU A 90 -13.55 -5.86 9.08
C LEU A 90 -13.87 -6.94 10.14
N THR A 91 -15.10 -6.98 10.64
CA THR A 91 -15.52 -8.00 11.62
C THR A 91 -15.39 -9.42 11.04
N GLN A 92 -15.86 -9.63 9.80
CA GLN A 92 -15.73 -10.94 9.13
C GLN A 92 -14.28 -11.29 8.87
N TYR A 93 -13.45 -10.31 8.50
CA TYR A 93 -12.01 -10.49 8.40
C TYR A 93 -11.38 -10.96 9.73
N PHE A 94 -11.69 -10.31 10.86
CA PHE A 94 -11.16 -10.73 12.15
C PHE A 94 -11.67 -12.11 12.57
N VAL A 95 -12.95 -12.42 12.34
CA VAL A 95 -13.46 -13.77 12.59
C VAL A 95 -12.65 -14.79 11.81
N TRP A 96 -12.47 -14.58 10.50
CA TRP A 96 -11.79 -15.55 9.65
C TRP A 96 -10.28 -15.66 9.96
N TYR A 97 -9.54 -14.54 9.96
CA TYR A 97 -8.09 -14.56 10.14
C TYR A 97 -7.66 -14.69 11.60
N TYR A 98 -8.29 -13.94 12.51
CA TYR A 98 -7.85 -13.89 13.89
C TYR A 98 -8.49 -14.99 14.74
N LEU A 99 -9.79 -15.23 14.63
CA LEU A 99 -10.48 -16.15 15.54
C LEU A 99 -10.49 -17.61 15.06
N GLU A 100 -10.66 -17.86 13.76
CA GLU A 100 -10.99 -19.20 13.27
C GLU A 100 -9.88 -19.88 12.46
N HIS A 101 -9.28 -19.20 11.48
CA HIS A 101 -8.54 -19.89 10.42
C HIS A 101 -7.13 -19.40 10.14
N GLY A 102 -6.71 -18.22 10.62
CA GLY A 102 -5.34 -17.73 10.37
C GLY A 102 -4.24 -18.64 10.93
N ARG A 103 -4.54 -19.41 11.99
CA ARG A 103 -3.61 -20.41 12.54
C ARG A 103 -3.34 -21.61 11.63
N THR A 104 -4.15 -21.79 10.58
CA THR A 104 -4.01 -22.90 9.62
C THR A 104 -2.89 -22.65 8.60
N PHE A 105 -2.45 -21.40 8.44
CA PHE A 105 -1.36 -21.03 7.55
C PHE A 105 -0.03 -21.54 8.11
N ARG A 106 0.73 -22.20 7.23
CA ARG A 106 2.06 -22.74 7.50
C ARG A 106 3.14 -21.76 6.99
N PRO A 107 4.41 -21.96 7.33
CA PRO A 107 5.51 -21.19 6.76
C PRO A 107 5.50 -21.16 5.23
N GLU A 108 5.21 -22.30 4.58
CA GLU A 108 5.13 -22.37 3.10
C GLU A 108 4.01 -21.50 2.52
N ASP A 109 2.91 -21.33 3.25
CA ASP A 109 1.76 -20.54 2.81
C ASP A 109 2.06 -19.03 2.92
N VAL A 110 2.81 -18.63 3.96
CA VAL A 110 3.36 -17.26 4.10
C VAL A 110 4.35 -16.96 2.98
N HIS A 111 5.28 -17.89 2.69
CA HIS A 111 6.20 -17.75 1.56
C HIS A 111 5.46 -17.55 0.24
N ALA A 112 4.47 -18.40 -0.07
CA ALA A 112 3.72 -18.34 -1.31
C ALA A 112 2.93 -17.03 -1.46
N GLY A 113 2.27 -16.57 -0.40
CA GLY A 113 1.55 -15.30 -0.36
C GLY A 113 2.48 -14.11 -0.60
N ASN A 114 3.58 -14.03 0.15
CA ASN A 114 4.58 -12.97 0.01
C ASN A 114 5.21 -12.94 -1.38
N LEU A 115 5.56 -14.10 -1.94
CA LEU A 115 6.17 -14.20 -3.26
C LEU A 115 5.23 -13.69 -4.37
N LEU A 116 3.94 -14.06 -4.30
CA LEU A 116 2.91 -13.57 -5.23
C LEU A 116 2.69 -12.06 -5.06
N ALA A 117 2.58 -11.57 -3.83
CA ALA A 117 2.38 -10.17 -3.53
C ALA A 117 3.55 -9.29 -4.01
N ALA A 118 4.79 -9.74 -3.79
CA ALA A 118 6.01 -9.04 -4.20
C ALA A 118 6.11 -8.92 -5.73
N GLY A 119 5.82 -10.02 -6.45
CA GLY A 119 5.78 -9.99 -7.91
C GLY A 119 4.67 -9.10 -8.46
N GLU A 120 3.48 -9.11 -7.82
CA GLU A 120 2.38 -8.22 -8.17
C GLU A 120 2.73 -6.74 -7.95
N ALA A 121 3.38 -6.41 -6.83
CA ALA A 121 3.78 -5.04 -6.52
C ALA A 121 4.68 -4.46 -7.64
N LEU A 122 5.72 -5.21 -8.03
CA LEU A 122 6.59 -4.82 -9.15
C LEU A 122 5.82 -4.70 -10.46
N ASP A 123 4.85 -5.60 -10.72
CA ASP A 123 4.03 -5.52 -11.93
C ASP A 123 3.17 -4.25 -11.97
N ALA A 124 2.74 -3.77 -10.80
CA ALA A 124 1.98 -2.54 -10.63
C ALA A 124 2.84 -1.26 -10.54
N GLY A 125 4.17 -1.35 -10.68
CA GLY A 125 5.06 -0.20 -10.58
C GLY A 125 5.39 0.22 -9.13
N VAL A 126 5.06 -0.61 -8.16
CA VAL A 126 5.42 -0.44 -6.75
C VAL A 126 6.79 -1.07 -6.54
N THR A 127 7.75 -0.25 -6.15
CA THR A 127 9.17 -0.64 -5.99
C THR A 127 9.53 -0.93 -4.54
N THR A 128 8.80 -0.32 -3.61
CA THR A 128 9.00 -0.50 -2.16
C THR A 128 7.68 -0.88 -1.50
N VAL A 129 7.68 -1.90 -0.65
CA VAL A 129 6.51 -2.33 0.11
C VAL A 129 6.86 -2.54 1.59
N VAL A 130 6.02 -2.03 2.49
CA VAL A 130 6.01 -2.46 3.89
C VAL A 130 5.09 -3.67 4.02
N ASP A 131 5.68 -4.85 4.19
CA ASP A 131 4.94 -6.08 4.49
C ASP A 131 4.50 -6.02 5.95
N TRP A 132 3.24 -5.69 6.18
CA TRP A 132 2.60 -5.79 7.48
C TRP A 132 2.30 -7.25 7.80
N SER A 133 3.39 -7.93 8.13
CA SER A 133 3.49 -9.37 8.23
C SER A 133 3.03 -9.81 9.61
N HIS A 134 1.72 -9.68 9.88
CA HIS A 134 1.13 -10.04 11.18
C HIS A 134 0.77 -11.53 11.29
N GLY A 135 1.02 -12.33 10.25
CA GLY A 135 0.80 -13.78 10.23
C GLY A 135 1.99 -14.61 10.74
N LEU A 136 3.03 -13.98 11.32
CA LEU A 136 4.29 -14.65 11.68
C LEU A 136 4.18 -15.36 13.04
N GLN A 137 3.42 -16.46 13.06
CA GLN A 137 3.13 -17.24 14.26
C GLN A 137 4.39 -17.83 14.92
N THR A 138 5.41 -18.13 14.13
CA THR A 138 6.72 -18.62 14.59
C THR A 138 7.83 -17.98 13.76
N VAL A 139 9.08 -18.09 14.22
CA VAL A 139 10.24 -17.62 13.45
C VAL A 139 10.43 -18.35 12.12
N ASP A 140 9.90 -19.57 11.96
CA ASP A 140 9.91 -20.28 10.67
C ASP A 140 9.02 -19.57 9.64
N HIS A 141 7.88 -19.02 10.07
CA HIS A 141 7.03 -18.18 9.21
C HIS A 141 7.79 -16.90 8.82
N ALA A 142 8.54 -16.32 9.74
CA ALA A 142 9.33 -15.12 9.48
C ALA A 142 10.51 -15.40 8.54
N ASP A 143 11.19 -16.54 8.71
CA ASP A 143 12.26 -16.99 7.82
C ASP A 143 11.70 -17.20 6.40
N ALA A 144 10.52 -17.82 6.28
CA ALA A 144 9.80 -18.01 5.03
C ALA A 144 9.36 -16.69 4.36
N ALA A 145 8.87 -15.72 5.14
CA ALA A 145 8.55 -14.39 4.64
C ALA A 145 9.81 -13.69 4.07
N VAL A 146 10.93 -13.71 4.80
CA VAL A 146 12.19 -13.13 4.32
C VAL A 146 12.72 -13.83 3.08
N ASP A 147 12.63 -15.16 2.99
CA ASP A 147 13.05 -15.90 1.80
C ASP A 147 12.24 -15.47 0.56
N ALA A 148 10.92 -15.33 0.70
CA ALA A 148 10.05 -14.84 -0.37
C ALA A 148 10.40 -13.40 -0.78
N LEU A 149 10.59 -12.50 0.18
CA LEU A 149 10.93 -11.09 -0.08
C LEU A 149 12.31 -10.96 -0.75
N ARG A 150 13.30 -11.76 -0.34
CA ARG A 150 14.65 -11.76 -0.95
C ARG A 150 14.69 -12.44 -2.32
N ALA A 151 13.74 -13.32 -2.64
CA ALA A 151 13.64 -13.98 -3.94
C ALA A 151 13.18 -13.02 -5.06
N VAL A 152 12.51 -11.91 -4.69
CA VAL A 152 12.03 -10.89 -5.62
C VAL A 152 12.95 -9.67 -5.58
N PRO A 153 13.38 -9.12 -6.72
CA PRO A 153 14.27 -7.95 -6.75
C PRO A 153 13.52 -6.63 -6.48
N GLY A 154 12.74 -6.58 -5.40
CA GLY A 154 12.08 -5.39 -4.88
C GLY A 154 12.77 -4.84 -3.63
N ARG A 155 12.31 -3.70 -3.14
CA ARG A 155 12.68 -3.16 -1.82
C ARG A 155 11.54 -3.47 -0.84
N PHE A 156 11.87 -4.00 0.32
CA PHE A 156 10.88 -4.45 1.28
C PHE A 156 11.25 -4.00 2.69
N VAL A 157 10.22 -3.75 3.49
CA VAL A 157 10.34 -3.63 4.94
C VAL A 157 9.50 -4.75 5.53
N LEU A 158 10.12 -5.69 6.22
CA LEU A 158 9.37 -6.67 7.00
C LEU A 158 8.89 -5.96 8.26
N ALA A 159 7.61 -5.62 8.35
CA ALA A 159 7.00 -5.19 9.59
C ALA A 159 6.52 -6.44 10.34
N TYR A 160 7.39 -6.98 11.19
CA TYR A 160 7.18 -8.24 11.89
C TYR A 160 6.04 -8.10 12.89
N GLY A 161 5.01 -8.94 12.77
CA GLY A 161 3.93 -9.03 13.74
C GLY A 161 3.41 -10.45 13.90
N ASN A 162 2.74 -10.69 15.02
CA ASN A 162 1.99 -11.91 15.25
C ASN A 162 0.65 -11.55 15.84
N ILE A 163 -0.42 -11.60 15.03
CA ILE A 163 -1.78 -11.30 15.48
C ILE A 163 -2.29 -12.33 16.48
N GLN A 164 -1.70 -13.53 16.52
CA GLN A 164 -2.15 -14.65 17.35
C GLN A 164 -1.50 -14.70 18.74
N GLN A 165 -0.61 -13.75 19.05
CA GLN A 165 0.12 -13.68 20.32
C GLN A 165 0.37 -12.23 20.73
N ALA A 166 0.34 -11.94 22.03
CA ALA A 166 0.57 -10.58 22.52
C ALA A 166 1.98 -10.06 22.13
N PRO A 167 2.11 -8.79 21.70
CA PRO A 167 3.39 -8.18 21.32
C PRO A 167 4.50 -8.35 22.35
N ALA A 168 4.19 -8.17 23.63
CA ALA A 168 5.16 -8.31 24.71
C ALA A 168 5.74 -9.73 24.83
N GLU A 169 5.00 -10.76 24.42
CA GLU A 169 5.46 -12.14 24.52
C GLU A 169 6.42 -12.50 23.38
N TRP A 170 6.02 -12.31 22.12
CA TRP A 170 6.84 -12.72 20.99
C TRP A 170 8.07 -11.83 20.81
N THR A 171 8.01 -10.54 21.18
CA THR A 171 9.20 -9.67 21.18
C THR A 171 10.22 -10.04 22.26
N ALA A 172 9.76 -10.60 23.38
CA ALA A 172 10.62 -11.04 24.47
C ALA A 172 11.24 -12.44 24.23
N ALA A 173 10.71 -13.21 23.28
CA ALA A 173 11.19 -14.54 22.94
C ALA A 173 12.65 -14.49 22.44
N PRO A 174 13.58 -15.31 22.98
CA PRO A 174 14.97 -15.36 22.51
C PRO A 174 15.09 -15.64 21.01
N GLU A 175 14.17 -16.45 20.47
CA GLU A 175 14.12 -16.83 19.06
C GLU A 175 13.88 -15.62 18.15
N PHE A 176 13.11 -14.62 18.60
CA PHE A 176 12.90 -13.39 17.84
C PHE A 176 14.21 -12.60 17.67
N ARG A 177 14.97 -12.41 18.76
CA ARG A 177 16.28 -11.75 18.69
C ARG A 177 17.28 -12.55 17.84
N ASP A 178 17.20 -13.88 17.86
CA ASP A 178 18.01 -14.73 16.98
C ASP A 178 17.64 -14.56 15.50
N PHE A 179 16.34 -14.55 15.18
CA PHE A 179 15.84 -14.26 13.84
C PHE A 179 16.36 -12.92 13.32
N VAL A 180 16.19 -11.84 14.09
CA VAL A 180 16.64 -10.48 13.71
C VAL A 180 18.15 -10.51 13.39
N ARG A 181 18.97 -11.10 14.28
CA ARG A 181 20.43 -11.20 14.09
C ARG A 181 20.82 -11.97 12.82
N ARG A 182 20.11 -13.06 12.50
CA ARG A 182 20.43 -13.93 11.36
C ARG A 182 19.96 -13.36 10.02
N ARG A 183 18.81 -12.68 10.00
CA ARG A 183 18.07 -12.39 8.76
C ARG A 183 18.04 -10.93 8.38
N ILE A 184 18.13 -10.03 9.37
CA ILE A 184 18.13 -8.60 9.18
C ILE A 184 19.58 -8.10 9.29
N THR A 185 20.29 -8.20 8.17
CA THR A 185 21.74 -7.91 8.09
C THR A 185 22.07 -6.45 7.80
N GLY A 186 21.05 -5.58 7.77
CA GLY A 186 21.22 -4.15 7.46
C GLY A 186 21.57 -3.87 5.99
N ASP A 187 21.14 -4.72 5.06
CA ASP A 187 21.24 -4.40 3.63
C ASP A 187 20.18 -3.36 3.21
N ASP A 188 20.39 -2.75 2.05
CA ASP A 188 19.57 -1.63 1.59
C ASP A 188 18.16 -2.04 1.12
N LEU A 189 17.97 -3.32 0.77
CA LEU A 189 16.74 -3.81 0.14
C LEU A 189 15.76 -4.44 1.12
N LEU A 190 16.20 -4.84 2.32
CA LEU A 190 15.35 -5.40 3.36
C LEU A 190 15.51 -4.66 4.70
N GLY A 191 14.50 -3.85 5.03
CA GLY A 191 14.35 -3.23 6.35
C GLY A 191 13.54 -4.07 7.34
N LEU A 192 13.54 -3.65 8.61
CA LEU A 192 12.74 -4.22 9.69
C LEU A 192 11.95 -3.12 10.41
N GLN A 193 10.68 -3.39 10.67
CA GLN A 193 9.82 -2.66 11.62
C GLN A 193 9.12 -3.68 12.52
N LEU A 194 8.54 -3.24 13.63
CA LEU A 194 7.56 -4.05 14.37
C LEU A 194 6.15 -3.60 14.03
N ALA A 195 5.26 -4.57 13.84
CA ALA A 195 3.85 -4.36 13.50
C ALA A 195 2.96 -4.96 14.59
N PHE A 196 2.25 -4.11 15.31
CA PHE A 196 1.22 -4.53 16.27
C PHE A 196 0.27 -3.39 16.59
N ASP A 197 -0.92 -3.75 17.07
CA ASP A 197 -1.97 -2.80 17.42
C ASP A 197 -1.89 -2.41 18.90
N VAL A 198 -2.20 -1.16 19.19
CA VAL A 198 -2.35 -0.67 20.58
C VAL A 198 -3.83 -0.67 20.94
N THR A 199 -4.22 -1.60 21.81
CA THR A 199 -5.63 -1.88 22.14
C THR A 199 -6.32 -0.78 22.95
N GLY A 200 -5.56 0.14 23.55
CA GLY A 200 -6.08 1.19 24.42
C GLY A 200 -6.34 0.76 25.87
N ASP A 201 -5.95 -0.47 26.25
CA ASP A 201 -5.98 -0.91 27.64
C ASP A 201 -5.10 0.02 28.52
N PRO A 202 -5.63 0.65 29.58
CA PRO A 202 -4.85 1.50 30.48
C PRO A 202 -3.62 0.84 31.12
N ALA A 203 -3.58 -0.49 31.22
CA ALA A 203 -2.39 -1.23 31.68
C ALA A 203 -1.24 -1.21 30.65
N PHE A 204 -1.54 -0.86 29.40
CA PHE A 204 -0.64 -0.75 28.26
C PHE A 204 0.26 -1.99 28.06
N PRO A 205 -0.34 -3.17 27.81
CA PRO A 205 0.38 -4.44 27.71
C PRO A 205 1.38 -4.48 26.55
N GLU A 206 1.26 -3.62 25.54
CA GLU A 206 2.18 -3.53 24.40
C GLU A 206 3.45 -2.75 24.71
N LYS A 207 3.52 -2.03 25.85
CA LYS A 207 4.68 -1.24 26.27
C LYS A 207 6.02 -2.01 26.19
N PRO A 208 6.14 -3.26 26.68
CA PRO A 208 7.40 -4.01 26.55
C PRO A 208 7.85 -4.21 25.11
N ALA A 209 6.92 -4.39 24.17
CA ALA A 209 7.24 -4.55 22.75
C ALA A 209 7.80 -3.25 22.15
N PHE A 210 7.29 -2.09 22.56
CA PHE A 210 7.88 -0.79 22.20
C PHE A 210 9.29 -0.60 22.77
N GLU A 211 9.55 -1.06 24.00
CA GLU A 211 10.92 -1.03 24.55
C GLU A 211 11.87 -1.93 23.76
N VAL A 212 11.41 -3.10 23.30
CA VAL A 212 12.19 -3.96 22.40
C VAL A 212 12.45 -3.26 21.05
N ALA A 213 11.46 -2.59 20.48
CA ALA A 213 11.64 -1.82 19.24
C ALA A 213 12.71 -0.74 19.40
N ARG A 214 12.65 0.01 20.51
CA ARG A 214 13.63 1.04 20.88
C ARG A 214 15.03 0.46 21.06
N ASP A 215 15.16 -0.66 21.77
CA ASP A 215 16.43 -1.38 21.96
C ASP A 215 17.06 -1.82 20.63
N LEU A 216 16.23 -2.25 19.68
CA LEU A 216 16.66 -2.67 18.35
C LEU A 216 16.90 -1.48 17.40
N GLY A 217 16.46 -0.28 17.76
CA GLY A 217 16.53 0.90 16.89
C GLY A 217 15.63 0.79 15.66
N VAL A 218 14.49 0.09 15.77
CA VAL A 218 13.53 -0.07 14.67
C VAL A 218 12.24 0.67 14.96
N ALA A 219 11.60 1.16 13.89
CA ALA A 219 10.32 1.84 14.00
C ALA A 219 9.18 0.85 14.28
N VAL A 220 8.13 1.36 14.92
CA VAL A 220 6.86 0.65 15.10
C VAL A 220 5.84 1.24 14.15
N THR A 221 5.07 0.35 13.55
CA THR A 221 3.91 0.69 12.74
C THR A 221 2.68 0.05 13.36
N THR A 222 1.60 0.82 13.54
CA THR A 222 0.36 0.37 14.22
C THR A 222 -0.88 0.74 13.43
N HIS A 223 -1.91 -0.10 13.42
CA HIS A 223 -3.24 0.37 13.03
C HIS A 223 -3.75 1.33 14.13
N ALA A 224 -4.30 2.47 13.73
CA ALA A 224 -4.80 3.47 14.66
C ALA A 224 -6.12 4.05 14.16
N GLY A 225 -7.06 4.34 15.06
CA GLY A 225 -8.35 4.93 14.68
C GLY A 225 -9.15 4.07 13.71
N VAL A 226 -9.04 2.74 13.82
CA VAL A 226 -9.89 1.79 13.10
C VAL A 226 -11.18 1.63 13.90
N TRP A 227 -12.32 1.98 13.29
CA TRP A 227 -13.61 1.99 13.98
C TRP A 227 -13.90 0.68 14.71
N GLY A 228 -14.13 0.77 16.03
CA GLY A 228 -14.45 -0.38 16.87
C GLY A 228 -13.28 -1.32 17.19
N ALA A 229 -12.05 -1.03 16.73
CA ALA A 229 -10.87 -1.85 16.98
C ALA A 229 -9.74 -1.07 17.69
N THR A 230 -9.34 0.10 17.18
CA THR A 230 -8.30 0.95 17.78
C THR A 230 -8.75 2.41 17.83
N GLY A 231 -8.27 3.18 18.81
CA GLY A 231 -8.80 4.53 19.04
C GLY A 231 -7.89 5.46 19.82
N ASP A 232 -8.47 6.54 20.32
CA ASP A 232 -7.75 7.65 20.98
C ASP A 232 -6.92 7.21 22.19
N ASP A 233 -7.39 6.23 22.96
CA ASP A 233 -6.64 5.75 24.13
C ASP A 233 -5.29 5.13 23.75
N GLY A 234 -5.21 4.41 22.62
CA GLY A 234 -3.94 3.88 22.13
C GLY A 234 -2.95 4.99 21.78
N ILE A 235 -3.41 6.04 21.08
CA ILE A 235 -2.58 7.20 20.74
C ILE A 235 -2.14 7.94 22.01
N ARG A 236 -3.04 8.13 22.97
CA ARG A 236 -2.72 8.76 24.27
C ARG A 236 -1.65 7.97 25.02
N LEU A 237 -1.79 6.64 25.11
CA LEU A 237 -0.82 5.78 25.78
C LEU A 237 0.57 5.85 25.11
N MET A 238 0.62 5.74 23.78
CA MET A 238 1.87 5.89 23.04
C MET A 238 2.53 7.26 23.31
N HIS A 239 1.74 8.33 23.35
CA HIS A 239 2.23 9.68 23.63
C HIS A 239 2.77 9.82 25.05
N GLU A 240 1.98 9.46 26.07
CA GLU A 240 2.32 9.62 27.49
C GLU A 240 3.57 8.83 27.90
N HIS A 241 3.86 7.74 27.18
CA HIS A 241 5.03 6.90 27.41
C HIS A 241 6.21 7.17 26.45
N GLY A 242 6.10 8.16 25.56
CA GLY A 242 7.19 8.58 24.67
C GLY A 242 7.54 7.56 23.58
N PHE A 243 6.54 6.84 23.06
CA PHE A 243 6.72 5.86 21.97
C PHE A 243 6.30 6.38 20.60
N MET A 244 5.74 7.59 20.53
CA MET A 244 5.45 8.25 19.25
C MET A 244 6.71 8.96 18.76
N THR A 245 7.16 8.63 17.55
CA THR A 245 8.38 9.18 16.94
C THR A 245 8.12 9.65 15.51
N PRO A 246 9.04 10.41 14.88
CA PRO A 246 8.95 10.78 13.48
C PRO A 246 8.87 9.59 12.51
N GLU A 247 9.43 8.44 12.91
CA GLU A 247 9.44 7.20 12.14
C GLU A 247 8.19 6.33 12.37
N THR A 248 7.29 6.73 13.29
CA THR A 248 6.06 5.99 13.55
C THR A 248 5.08 6.19 12.39
N VAL A 249 4.60 5.09 11.84
CA VAL A 249 3.55 5.07 10.81
C VAL A 249 2.25 4.58 11.44
N TYR A 250 1.23 5.43 11.41
CA TYR A 250 -0.12 5.09 11.84
C TYR A 250 -0.94 4.69 10.62
N VAL A 251 -1.49 3.49 10.60
CA VAL A 251 -2.33 3.04 9.48
C VAL A 251 -3.78 3.41 9.77
N HIS A 252 -4.47 3.87 8.73
CA HIS A 252 -5.86 4.36 8.74
C HIS A 252 -6.03 5.73 9.39
N ALA A 253 -5.97 5.81 10.71
CA ALA A 253 -6.32 6.99 11.51
C ALA A 253 -7.74 7.54 11.24
N SER A 254 -8.68 6.71 10.80
CA SER A 254 -9.99 7.11 10.27
C SER A 254 -10.95 7.74 11.29
N THR A 255 -10.80 7.40 12.58
CA THR A 255 -11.80 7.75 13.60
C THR A 255 -11.20 8.40 14.85
N LEU A 256 -9.99 8.97 14.72
CA LEU A 256 -9.33 9.66 15.82
C LEU A 256 -9.95 11.04 16.10
N SER A 257 -9.83 11.48 17.35
CA SER A 257 -10.17 12.84 17.76
C SER A 257 -9.09 13.86 17.38
N ALA A 258 -9.45 15.15 17.48
CA ALA A 258 -8.50 16.25 17.28
C ALA A 258 -7.29 16.17 18.24
N ASP A 259 -7.47 15.70 19.48
CA ASP A 259 -6.37 15.55 20.44
C ASP A 259 -5.33 14.54 19.93
N SER A 260 -5.80 13.38 19.45
CA SER A 260 -4.93 12.35 18.86
C SER A 260 -4.21 12.84 17.61
N TYR A 261 -4.88 13.58 16.72
CA TYR A 261 -4.20 14.19 15.56
C TYR A 261 -3.14 15.22 15.99
N HIS A 262 -3.41 16.03 17.02
CA HIS A 262 -2.43 16.97 17.56
C HIS A 262 -1.20 16.26 18.11
N ARG A 263 -1.37 15.12 18.80
CA ARG A 263 -0.27 14.30 19.29
C ARG A 263 0.59 13.77 18.14
N ILE A 264 -0.04 13.19 17.11
CA ILE A 264 0.66 12.68 15.93
C ILE A 264 1.46 13.80 15.25
N ALA A 265 0.83 14.97 15.05
CA ALA A 265 1.48 16.12 14.44
C ALA A 265 2.66 16.63 15.28
N ALA A 266 2.51 16.69 16.61
CA ALA A 266 3.54 17.18 17.53
C ALA A 266 4.76 16.25 17.60
N THR A 267 4.57 14.94 17.42
CA THR A 267 5.64 13.94 17.48
C THR A 267 6.26 13.65 16.11
N GLY A 268 5.67 14.17 15.02
CA GLY A 268 6.21 14.12 13.67
C GLY A 268 5.93 12.82 12.91
N GLY A 269 5.08 11.93 13.44
CA GLY A 269 4.73 10.68 12.77
C GLY A 269 3.90 10.90 11.50
N SER A 270 3.73 9.84 10.71
CA SER A 270 3.00 9.88 9.43
C SER A 270 1.82 8.91 9.41
N VAL A 271 0.88 9.13 8.50
CA VAL A 271 -0.29 8.24 8.33
C VAL A 271 -0.27 7.57 6.97
N SER A 272 -0.39 6.23 6.97
CA SER A 272 -0.63 5.42 5.78
C SER A 272 -2.14 5.31 5.57
N VAL A 273 -2.64 5.99 4.54
CA VAL A 273 -4.07 6.02 4.20
C VAL A 273 -4.39 4.85 3.26
N SER A 274 -5.32 4.01 3.69
CA SER A 274 -5.77 2.80 2.99
C SER A 274 -7.23 2.96 2.56
N THR A 275 -7.52 3.96 1.72
CA THR A 275 -8.89 4.44 1.48
C THR A 275 -9.90 3.36 1.07
N GLU A 276 -9.51 2.40 0.21
CA GLU A 276 -10.43 1.31 -0.18
C GLU A 276 -10.85 0.47 1.03
N SER A 277 -9.91 0.20 1.93
CA SER A 277 -10.16 -0.51 3.19
C SER A 277 -11.03 0.29 4.13
N GLU A 278 -10.67 1.54 4.34
CA GLU A 278 -11.32 2.44 5.28
C GLU A 278 -12.83 2.52 4.98
N GLN A 279 -13.16 2.88 3.73
CA GLN A 279 -14.54 3.14 3.34
C GLN A 279 -15.36 1.87 3.03
N SER A 280 -14.73 0.75 2.68
CA SER A 280 -15.45 -0.45 2.21
C SER A 280 -15.58 -1.53 3.29
N ALA A 281 -14.60 -1.66 4.20
CA ALA A 281 -14.60 -2.70 5.23
C ALA A 281 -15.22 -2.22 6.57
N GLY A 282 -15.73 -0.99 6.63
CA GLY A 282 -16.35 -0.44 7.85
C GLY A 282 -15.34 0.03 8.90
N GLN A 283 -14.12 0.37 8.49
CA GLN A 283 -13.03 0.81 9.35
C GLN A 283 -13.09 2.33 9.67
N GLY A 284 -13.92 3.09 8.96
CA GLY A 284 -14.14 4.53 9.18
C GLY A 284 -14.09 5.33 7.88
N TYR A 285 -14.32 6.64 7.95
CA TYR A 285 -14.20 7.47 6.75
C TYR A 285 -12.73 7.84 6.49
N PRO A 286 -12.23 7.79 5.25
CA PRO A 286 -10.85 8.16 4.92
C PRO A 286 -10.42 9.53 5.45
N THR A 287 -9.28 9.57 6.12
CA THR A 287 -8.91 10.68 7.03
C THR A 287 -8.18 11.86 6.37
N THR A 288 -7.97 11.85 5.05
CA THR A 288 -7.06 12.80 4.37
C THR A 288 -7.31 14.27 4.68
N TRP A 289 -8.57 14.67 4.84
CA TRP A 289 -8.99 16.02 5.19
C TRP A 289 -8.47 16.44 6.58
N ALA A 290 -8.57 15.56 7.58
CA ALA A 290 -8.17 15.83 8.95
C ALA A 290 -6.64 15.89 9.04
N LEU A 291 -5.96 14.93 8.40
CA LEU A 291 -4.50 14.92 8.34
C LEU A 291 -3.95 16.21 7.74
N ARG A 292 -4.54 16.68 6.64
CA ARG A 292 -4.17 17.95 6.00
C ARG A 292 -4.45 19.16 6.89
N ALA A 293 -5.57 19.16 7.62
CA ALA A 293 -5.91 20.24 8.56
C ALA A 293 -4.92 20.33 9.74
N HIS A 294 -4.35 19.19 10.15
CA HIS A 294 -3.35 19.11 11.23
C HIS A 294 -1.90 19.11 10.74
N GLY A 295 -1.66 19.17 9.42
CA GLY A 295 -0.31 19.17 8.85
C GLY A 295 0.44 17.85 9.00
N ILE A 296 -0.27 16.73 9.15
CA ILE A 296 0.31 15.39 9.31
C ILE A 296 0.75 14.86 7.94
N PRO A 297 1.99 14.34 7.79
CA PRO A 297 2.45 13.70 6.57
C PRO A 297 1.60 12.48 6.19
N VAL A 298 1.36 12.31 4.89
CA VAL A 298 0.52 11.25 4.34
C VAL A 298 1.32 10.39 3.37
N SER A 299 1.17 9.07 3.49
CA SER A 299 1.50 8.07 2.49
C SER A 299 0.26 7.25 2.14
N LEU A 300 0.33 6.45 1.07
CA LEU A 300 -0.79 5.63 0.60
C LEU A 300 -0.46 4.15 0.70
N SER A 301 -1.50 3.35 0.86
CA SER A 301 -1.43 1.90 0.89
C SER A 301 -2.63 1.25 0.23
N MET A 302 -2.44 0.01 -0.24
CA MET A 302 -3.55 -0.85 -0.66
C MET A 302 -4.04 -1.79 0.45
N ASP A 303 -3.33 -1.91 1.59
CA ASP A 303 -3.73 -2.74 2.74
C ASP A 303 -3.75 -4.25 2.44
N THR A 304 -4.86 -4.85 2.02
CA THR A 304 -4.89 -6.29 1.70
C THR A 304 -5.58 -6.61 0.38
N SER A 305 -5.00 -7.56 -0.35
CA SER A 305 -5.57 -8.06 -1.60
C SER A 305 -6.71 -9.06 -1.39
N VAL A 306 -7.06 -9.38 -0.13
CA VAL A 306 -8.23 -10.23 0.17
C VAL A 306 -9.51 -9.60 -0.38
N TRP A 307 -9.60 -8.26 -0.35
CA TRP A 307 -10.76 -7.51 -0.80
C TRP A 307 -10.66 -6.97 -2.24
N TRP A 308 -9.53 -6.37 -2.64
CA TRP A 308 -9.39 -5.65 -3.92
C TRP A 308 -8.04 -5.88 -4.60
N SER A 309 -7.81 -5.20 -5.73
CA SER A 309 -6.57 -5.31 -6.50
C SER A 309 -5.38 -4.62 -5.79
N GLY A 310 -4.20 -5.23 -5.87
CA GLY A 310 -3.00 -4.67 -5.25
C GLY A 310 -2.28 -3.65 -6.12
N ASP A 311 -2.84 -2.45 -6.30
CA ASP A 311 -2.22 -1.35 -7.05
C ASP A 311 -2.50 0.03 -6.43
N LEU A 312 -1.51 0.94 -6.50
CA LEU A 312 -1.69 2.29 -5.97
C LEU A 312 -2.43 3.25 -6.91
N PHE A 313 -2.71 2.87 -8.17
CA PHE A 313 -3.56 3.68 -9.05
C PHE A 313 -4.98 3.74 -8.49
N SER A 314 -5.50 2.61 -8.06
CA SER A 314 -6.80 2.51 -7.38
C SER A 314 -6.76 3.26 -6.05
N ALA A 315 -5.72 3.07 -5.21
CA ALA A 315 -5.55 3.82 -3.97
C ALA A 315 -5.57 5.35 -4.18
N MET A 316 -4.84 5.88 -5.17
CA MET A 316 -4.85 7.31 -5.50
C MET A 316 -6.24 7.80 -5.91
N ARG A 317 -6.92 7.07 -6.80
CA ARG A 317 -8.23 7.45 -7.33
C ARG A 317 -9.31 7.41 -6.26
N THR A 318 -9.32 6.38 -5.43
CA THR A 318 -10.30 6.22 -4.35
C THR A 318 -10.07 7.25 -3.25
N THR A 319 -8.82 7.55 -2.89
CA THR A 319 -8.46 8.65 -1.98
C THR A 319 -9.02 10.00 -2.45
N LEU A 320 -8.81 10.34 -3.73
CA LEU A 320 -9.38 11.55 -4.33
C LEU A 320 -10.90 11.56 -4.32
N GLY A 321 -11.52 10.42 -4.62
CA GLY A 321 -12.97 10.25 -4.62
C GLY A 321 -13.59 10.46 -3.24
N ALA A 322 -13.02 9.82 -2.21
CA ALA A 322 -13.49 9.94 -0.84
C ALA A 322 -13.35 11.38 -0.31
N ASP A 323 -12.16 11.98 -0.42
CA ASP A 323 -11.93 13.36 0.08
C ASP A 323 -12.95 14.35 -0.52
N ARG A 324 -13.16 14.29 -1.84
CA ARG A 324 -14.11 15.15 -2.56
C ARG A 324 -15.56 14.83 -2.25
N ALA A 325 -15.92 13.56 -2.15
CA ALA A 325 -17.29 13.15 -1.83
C ALA A 325 -17.71 13.71 -0.46
N ARG A 326 -16.82 13.64 0.54
CA ARG A 326 -17.06 14.24 1.86
C ARG A 326 -17.15 15.76 1.79
N GLU A 327 -16.18 16.43 1.15
CA GLU A 327 -16.18 17.89 0.99
C GLU A 327 -17.50 18.38 0.38
N HIS A 328 -17.97 17.71 -0.67
CA HIS A 328 -19.23 18.05 -1.34
C HIS A 328 -20.44 17.74 -0.46
N LEU A 329 -20.48 16.57 0.20
CA LEU A 329 -21.58 16.18 1.08
C LEU A 329 -21.77 17.18 2.23
N GLU A 330 -20.68 17.59 2.88
CA GLU A 330 -20.69 18.55 3.98
C GLU A 330 -21.10 19.96 3.52
N ALA A 331 -20.63 20.40 2.35
CA ALA A 331 -21.02 21.69 1.78
C ALA A 331 -22.51 21.72 1.40
N HIS A 332 -22.99 20.68 0.70
CA HIS A 332 -24.40 20.60 0.29
C HIS A 332 -25.35 20.57 1.49
N ALA A 333 -24.97 19.90 2.59
CA ALA A 333 -25.76 19.89 3.82
C ALA A 333 -25.94 21.30 4.44
N LYS A 334 -25.05 22.24 4.12
CA LYS A 334 -25.11 23.65 4.54
C LYS A 334 -25.69 24.58 3.46
N GLY A 335 -26.05 24.05 2.28
CA GLY A 335 -26.48 24.86 1.13
C GLY A 335 -25.33 25.59 0.43
N GLU A 336 -24.09 25.13 0.60
CA GLU A 336 -22.89 25.71 0.00
C GLU A 336 -22.50 24.99 -1.30
N THR A 337 -21.90 25.71 -2.24
CA THR A 337 -21.35 25.15 -3.48
C THR A 337 -19.83 25.03 -3.39
N VAL A 338 -19.30 23.82 -3.60
CA VAL A 338 -17.85 23.61 -3.72
C VAL A 338 -17.37 24.14 -5.07
N THR A 339 -16.44 25.11 -5.05
CA THR A 339 -15.92 25.76 -6.27
C THR A 339 -14.52 25.28 -6.66
N HIS A 340 -13.82 24.60 -5.75
CA HIS A 340 -12.46 24.12 -5.95
C HIS A 340 -12.26 22.82 -5.16
N CYS A 341 -11.73 21.77 -5.78
CA CYS A 341 -11.34 20.57 -5.04
C CYS A 341 -10.08 20.86 -4.20
N ALA A 342 -10.13 20.57 -2.91
CA ALA A 342 -9.01 20.79 -2.00
C ALA A 342 -7.87 19.78 -2.23
N LEU A 343 -8.18 18.49 -2.38
CA LEU A 343 -7.22 17.44 -2.73
C LEU A 343 -7.06 17.28 -4.25
N ARG A 344 -5.80 17.24 -4.69
CA ARG A 344 -5.41 17.24 -6.11
C ARG A 344 -4.56 16.04 -6.49
N ALA A 345 -4.53 15.76 -7.80
CA ALA A 345 -3.84 14.61 -8.37
C ALA A 345 -2.32 14.61 -8.07
N ASP A 346 -1.68 15.77 -8.11
CA ASP A 346 -0.26 15.91 -7.76
C ASP A 346 0.05 15.51 -6.32
N GLN A 347 -0.89 15.74 -5.40
CA GLN A 347 -0.71 15.39 -3.99
C GLN A 347 -0.76 13.88 -3.78
N VAL A 348 -1.73 13.18 -4.37
CA VAL A 348 -1.80 11.71 -4.20
C VAL A 348 -0.68 10.98 -4.93
N VAL A 349 -0.20 11.50 -6.07
CA VAL A 349 1.00 10.97 -6.74
C VAL A 349 2.24 11.20 -5.87
N ALA A 350 2.37 12.36 -5.23
CA ALA A 350 3.43 12.61 -4.27
C ALA A 350 3.31 11.71 -3.03
N TRP A 351 2.11 11.45 -2.52
CA TRP A 351 1.89 10.56 -1.37
C TRP A 351 2.23 9.10 -1.68
N ALA A 352 1.94 8.63 -2.90
CA ALA A 352 2.31 7.30 -3.41
C ALA A 352 3.82 7.15 -3.70
N THR A 353 4.62 8.23 -3.63
CA THR A 353 6.06 8.22 -3.93
C THR A 353 6.85 8.85 -2.78
N LEU A 354 7.09 10.17 -2.82
CA LEU A 354 7.85 10.90 -1.82
C LEU A 354 7.23 10.83 -0.41
N GLY A 355 5.90 10.75 -0.31
CA GLY A 355 5.18 10.56 0.95
C GLY A 355 5.54 9.23 1.60
N GLY A 356 5.51 8.14 0.83
CA GLY A 356 5.98 6.83 1.28
C GLY A 356 7.47 6.84 1.65
N ALA A 357 8.32 7.51 0.88
CA ALA A 357 9.75 7.63 1.22
C ALA A 357 9.95 8.36 2.56
N ARG A 358 9.19 9.43 2.82
CA ARG A 358 9.21 10.15 4.12
C ARG A 358 8.72 9.30 5.27
N ALA A 359 7.64 8.54 5.07
CA ALA A 359 7.11 7.63 6.09
C ALA A 359 8.15 6.58 6.52
N LEU A 360 9.08 6.23 5.63
CA LEU A 360 10.17 5.28 5.90
C LEU A 360 11.50 5.96 6.31
N GLY A 361 11.56 7.29 6.43
CA GLY A 361 12.81 8.03 6.69
C GLY A 361 13.84 7.95 5.56
N ARG A 362 13.37 7.69 4.33
CA ARG A 362 14.16 7.45 3.11
C ARG A 362 13.97 8.53 2.06
N GLU A 363 13.41 9.68 2.40
CA GLU A 363 13.22 10.78 1.46
C GLU A 363 14.53 11.41 0.97
N HIS A 364 15.64 11.13 1.63
CA HIS A 364 16.97 11.59 1.22
C HIS A 364 17.50 10.82 0.00
N ASP A 365 17.01 9.61 -0.28
CA ASP A 365 17.51 8.77 -1.37
C ASP A 365 16.44 8.06 -2.21
N LEU A 366 15.18 8.02 -1.77
CA LEU A 366 14.02 7.48 -2.49
C LEU A 366 12.95 8.56 -2.78
N GLY A 367 11.94 8.18 -3.57
CA GLY A 367 10.69 8.93 -3.75
C GLY A 367 10.76 10.16 -4.68
N SER A 368 11.89 10.44 -5.31
CA SER A 368 12.04 11.52 -6.31
C SER A 368 13.08 11.19 -7.38
N VAL A 369 12.95 11.79 -8.56
CA VAL A 369 13.89 11.61 -9.69
C VAL A 369 14.93 12.72 -9.63
N GLU A 370 15.99 12.49 -8.86
CA GLU A 370 17.08 13.45 -8.65
C GLU A 370 18.44 12.77 -8.80
N ALA A 371 19.41 13.47 -9.39
CA ALA A 371 20.77 12.94 -9.52
C ALA A 371 21.35 12.60 -8.13
N GLY A 372 22.00 11.45 -8.02
CA GLY A 372 22.55 10.91 -6.79
C GLY A 372 21.58 10.02 -5.99
N LYS A 373 20.26 10.10 -6.21
CA LYS A 373 19.28 9.23 -5.55
C LYS A 373 19.27 7.81 -6.12
N LYS A 374 18.69 6.88 -5.38
CA LYS A 374 18.50 5.49 -5.81
C LYS A 374 17.62 5.42 -7.05
N ALA A 375 17.98 4.53 -7.95
CA ALA A 375 17.25 4.32 -9.20
C ALA A 375 16.08 3.34 -9.00
N ASP A 376 15.08 3.80 -8.24
CA ASP A 376 13.78 3.17 -8.10
C ASP A 376 12.80 3.98 -8.96
N LEU A 377 12.51 3.49 -10.18
CA LEU A 377 11.84 4.24 -11.25
C LEU A 377 10.74 3.42 -11.92
N VAL A 378 9.68 4.10 -12.36
CA VAL A 378 8.61 3.51 -13.18
C VAL A 378 8.34 4.35 -14.40
N LEU A 379 8.33 3.71 -15.57
CA LEU A 379 7.86 4.28 -16.83
C LEU A 379 6.43 3.81 -17.08
N LEU A 380 5.51 4.77 -17.15
CA LEU A 380 4.13 4.58 -17.57
C LEU A 380 4.02 4.94 -19.05
N LYS A 381 3.75 3.94 -19.88
CA LYS A 381 3.67 4.04 -21.35
C LYS A 381 3.02 2.77 -21.88
N ASN A 382 2.05 2.87 -22.78
CA ASN A 382 1.53 1.69 -23.47
C ASN A 382 0.99 2.07 -24.85
N ASP A 383 1.75 1.80 -25.90
CA ASP A 383 1.39 2.18 -27.28
C ASP A 383 0.17 1.43 -27.81
N HIS A 384 -0.26 0.38 -27.10
CA HIS A 384 -1.44 -0.40 -27.41
C HIS A 384 -2.66 0.01 -26.58
N SER A 385 -2.51 0.98 -25.65
CA SER A 385 -3.57 1.47 -24.79
C SER A 385 -4.13 2.81 -25.32
N PRO A 386 -5.45 2.93 -25.51
CA PRO A 386 -6.06 4.22 -25.88
C PRO A 386 -5.97 5.26 -24.76
N VAL A 387 -5.60 4.85 -23.54
CA VAL A 387 -5.39 5.72 -22.39
C VAL A 387 -4.14 6.59 -22.59
N SER A 388 -3.11 6.06 -23.28
CA SER A 388 -1.77 6.67 -23.38
C SER A 388 -1.70 8.01 -24.14
N PHE A 389 -2.75 8.44 -24.83
CA PHE A 389 -2.74 9.73 -25.54
C PHE A 389 -4.13 10.39 -25.65
N PRO A 390 -4.20 11.73 -25.66
CA PRO A 390 -3.11 12.67 -25.37
C PRO A 390 -2.83 12.79 -23.85
N VAL A 391 -1.56 12.96 -23.47
CA VAL A 391 -1.17 13.27 -22.08
C VAL A 391 -1.17 14.80 -21.89
N LEU A 392 -2.29 15.35 -21.43
CA LEU A 392 -2.44 16.81 -21.23
C LEU A 392 -2.07 17.27 -19.82
N ASN A 393 -2.40 16.45 -18.81
CA ASN A 393 -2.09 16.69 -17.41
C ASN A 393 -1.42 15.42 -16.87
N PRO A 394 -0.07 15.36 -16.80
CA PRO A 394 0.63 14.15 -16.38
C PRO A 394 0.22 13.63 -15.01
N TYR A 395 0.09 14.50 -13.99
CA TYR A 395 -0.39 14.07 -12.67
C TYR A 395 -1.83 13.56 -12.71
N GLY A 396 -2.70 14.23 -13.46
CA GLY A 396 -4.07 13.77 -13.69
C GLY A 396 -4.13 12.43 -14.43
N HIS A 397 -3.23 12.21 -15.38
CA HIS A 397 -3.12 10.96 -16.12
C HIS A 397 -2.69 9.82 -15.19
N VAL A 398 -1.66 10.01 -14.37
CA VAL A 398 -1.22 9.02 -13.37
C VAL A 398 -2.35 8.67 -12.40
N ALA A 399 -3.02 9.67 -11.81
CA ALA A 399 -4.00 9.43 -10.74
C ALA A 399 -5.36 8.91 -11.23
N PHE A 400 -5.80 9.28 -12.44
CA PHE A 400 -7.16 8.97 -12.91
C PHE A 400 -7.22 8.04 -14.12
N GLN A 401 -6.16 7.96 -14.92
CA GLN A 401 -6.21 7.31 -16.24
C GLN A 401 -5.38 6.03 -16.27
N ALA A 402 -4.13 6.09 -15.81
CA ALA A 402 -3.20 4.97 -15.83
C ALA A 402 -3.68 3.79 -14.98
N GLN A 403 -3.33 2.59 -15.43
CA GLN A 403 -3.55 1.33 -14.73
C GLN A 403 -2.29 0.45 -14.76
N ARG A 404 -2.34 -0.71 -14.10
CA ARG A 404 -1.25 -1.70 -14.09
C ARG A 404 -0.78 -2.08 -15.50
N GLY A 405 -1.69 -2.15 -16.47
CA GLY A 405 -1.37 -2.45 -17.86
C GLY A 405 -0.52 -1.39 -18.55
N ASP A 406 -0.50 -0.16 -18.03
CA ASP A 406 0.29 0.95 -18.59
C ASP A 406 1.70 1.04 -17.99
N VAL A 407 2.01 0.22 -16.98
CA VAL A 407 3.37 0.09 -16.44
C VAL A 407 4.24 -0.64 -17.47
N HIS A 408 5.12 0.10 -18.13
CA HIS A 408 5.99 -0.42 -19.18
C HIS A 408 7.28 -1.01 -18.62
N THR A 409 7.96 -0.25 -17.76
CA THR A 409 9.28 -0.60 -17.23
C THR A 409 9.37 -0.20 -15.77
N VAL A 410 9.97 -1.07 -14.97
CA VAL A 410 10.23 -0.83 -13.54
C VAL A 410 11.69 -1.12 -13.27
N VAL A 411 12.32 -0.21 -12.54
CA VAL A 411 13.70 -0.29 -12.08
C VAL A 411 13.69 -0.24 -10.56
N VAL A 412 14.42 -1.13 -9.92
CA VAL A 412 14.65 -1.13 -8.47
C VAL A 412 16.14 -1.22 -8.23
N ASP A 413 16.70 -0.29 -7.47
CA ASP A 413 18.13 -0.24 -7.16
C ASP A 413 19.00 -0.31 -8.43
N GLY A 414 18.55 0.37 -9.49
CA GLY A 414 19.20 0.39 -10.81
C GLY A 414 19.03 -0.88 -11.67
N ARG A 415 18.41 -1.93 -11.13
CA ARG A 415 18.10 -3.16 -11.87
C ARG A 415 16.74 -3.06 -12.55
N VAL A 416 16.68 -3.33 -13.85
CA VAL A 416 15.41 -3.47 -14.57
C VAL A 416 14.73 -4.79 -14.17
N VAL A 417 13.54 -4.69 -13.57
CA VAL A 417 12.76 -5.83 -13.06
C VAL A 417 11.45 -6.05 -13.82
N LYS A 418 11.03 -5.07 -14.62
CA LYS A 418 9.97 -5.17 -15.61
C LYS A 418 10.37 -4.36 -16.82
N HIS A 419 10.10 -4.87 -18.03
CA HIS A 419 10.31 -4.14 -19.27
C HIS A 419 9.35 -4.63 -20.34
N ASP A 420 8.90 -3.74 -21.22
CA ASP A 420 7.92 -4.05 -22.27
C ASP A 420 6.71 -4.82 -21.70
N HIS A 421 6.17 -4.27 -20.61
CA HIS A 421 5.01 -4.80 -19.88
C HIS A 421 5.20 -6.20 -19.26
N ARG A 422 6.42 -6.74 -19.20
CA ARG A 422 6.70 -8.09 -18.70
C ARG A 422 7.70 -8.08 -17.55
N LEU A 423 7.36 -8.77 -16.46
CA LEU A 423 8.27 -9.03 -15.35
C LEU A 423 9.52 -9.81 -15.81
N LEU A 424 10.68 -9.46 -15.27
CA LEU A 424 11.96 -10.07 -15.58
C LEU A 424 12.48 -10.85 -14.36
N GLY A 425 12.85 -12.12 -14.57
CA GLY A 425 13.46 -12.95 -13.52
C GLY A 425 12.50 -13.49 -12.47
N ILE A 426 11.18 -13.38 -12.67
CA ILE A 426 10.15 -13.95 -11.80
C ILE A 426 9.44 -15.08 -12.56
N ASP A 427 9.45 -16.30 -12.03
CA ASP A 427 8.74 -17.44 -12.60
C ASP A 427 7.31 -17.52 -12.05
N LEU A 428 6.38 -16.79 -12.67
CA LEU A 428 4.97 -16.79 -12.28
C LEU A 428 4.33 -18.19 -12.35
N THR A 429 4.86 -19.11 -13.16
CA THR A 429 4.35 -20.48 -13.23
C THR A 429 4.75 -21.26 -11.97
N ALA A 430 5.96 -21.03 -11.44
CA ALA A 430 6.37 -21.58 -10.15
C ALA A 430 5.56 -20.97 -9.00
N VAL A 431 5.44 -19.64 -8.95
CA VAL A 431 4.64 -18.93 -7.93
C VAL A 431 3.21 -19.45 -7.90
N ARG A 432 2.57 -19.61 -9.06
CA ARG A 432 1.21 -20.17 -9.18
C ARG A 432 1.09 -21.52 -8.49
N ARG A 433 2.04 -22.45 -8.70
CA ARG A 433 1.99 -23.78 -8.08
C ARG A 433 2.12 -23.72 -6.55
N GLU A 434 2.86 -22.77 -5.99
CA GLU A 434 2.94 -22.62 -4.53
C GLU A 434 1.62 -22.12 -3.94
N VAL A 435 1.00 -21.14 -4.60
CA VAL A 435 -0.30 -20.59 -4.20
C VAL A 435 -1.41 -21.63 -4.36
N GLU A 436 -1.41 -22.42 -5.43
CA GLU A 436 -2.37 -23.52 -5.61
C GLU A 436 -2.29 -24.56 -4.47
N ARG A 437 -1.06 -24.91 -4.04
CA ARG A 437 -0.87 -25.79 -2.86
C ARG A 437 -1.36 -25.15 -1.55
N THR A 438 -1.19 -23.84 -1.41
CA THR A 438 -1.71 -23.09 -0.26
C THR A 438 -3.23 -23.16 -0.22
N VAL A 439 -3.89 -22.85 -1.34
CA VAL A 439 -5.36 -22.89 -1.46
C VAL A 439 -5.89 -24.31 -1.25
N GLU A 440 -5.25 -25.32 -1.82
CA GLU A 440 -5.62 -26.73 -1.62
C GLU A 440 -5.52 -27.14 -0.14
N HIS A 441 -4.42 -26.78 0.53
CA HIS A 441 -4.22 -27.04 1.96
C HIS A 441 -5.30 -26.38 2.82
N LEU A 442 -5.51 -25.07 2.65
CA LEU A 442 -6.51 -24.32 3.42
C LEU A 442 -7.91 -24.87 3.18
N ARG A 443 -8.31 -25.07 1.92
CA ARG A 443 -9.62 -25.64 1.59
C ARG A 443 -9.82 -27.04 2.17
N SER A 444 -8.78 -27.88 2.15
CA SER A 444 -8.83 -29.21 2.76
C SER A 444 -8.93 -29.16 4.29
N ALA A 445 -8.24 -28.22 4.94
CA ALA A 445 -8.24 -28.08 6.39
C ALA A 445 -9.56 -27.51 6.93
N LEU A 446 -10.15 -26.54 6.22
CA LEU A 446 -11.44 -25.94 6.57
C LEU A 446 -12.63 -26.85 6.21
N GLY A 447 -12.51 -27.62 5.13
CA GLY A 447 -13.62 -28.37 4.55
C GLY A 447 -14.50 -27.51 3.64
N GLU A 448 -15.19 -28.17 2.70
CA GLU A 448 -15.90 -27.49 1.60
C GLU A 448 -17.05 -26.58 2.07
N ALA A 449 -17.74 -26.98 3.14
CA ALA A 449 -18.87 -26.21 3.67
C ALA A 449 -18.41 -24.87 4.26
N ASP A 450 -17.41 -24.91 5.15
CA ASP A 450 -16.87 -23.70 5.78
C ASP A 450 -16.11 -22.85 4.77
N TRP A 451 -15.41 -23.46 3.80
CA TRP A 451 -14.81 -22.72 2.69
C TRP A 451 -15.83 -21.92 1.88
N ARG A 452 -17.02 -22.48 1.59
CA ARG A 452 -18.07 -21.76 0.86
C ARG A 452 -18.75 -20.70 1.70
N LYS A 453 -19.03 -21.01 2.97
CA LYS A 453 -19.65 -20.08 3.92
C LYS A 453 -18.75 -18.89 4.20
N GLY A 454 -17.45 -19.11 4.39
CA GLY A 454 -16.47 -18.04 4.58
C GLY A 454 -16.43 -17.08 3.40
N MET A 455 -16.47 -17.60 2.17
CA MET A 455 -16.46 -16.77 0.95
C MET A 455 -17.76 -15.98 0.73
N ASN A 456 -18.89 -16.49 1.21
CA ASN A 456 -20.22 -15.91 0.96
C ASN A 456 -20.94 -15.70 2.30
N PRO A 457 -20.61 -14.64 3.05
CA PRO A 457 -21.29 -14.36 4.30
C PRO A 457 -22.78 -14.05 4.10
N ASP A 458 -23.59 -14.31 5.13
CA ASP A 458 -25.02 -14.05 5.10
C ASP A 458 -25.32 -12.54 4.94
N VAL A 459 -26.27 -12.20 4.06
CA VAL A 459 -26.78 -10.84 3.88
C VAL A 459 -27.92 -10.59 4.88
N PRO A 460 -27.83 -9.57 5.75
CA PRO A 460 -28.93 -9.24 6.67
C PRO A 460 -30.23 -8.91 5.94
N GLU A 461 -31.38 -9.31 6.50
CA GLU A 461 -32.69 -8.94 5.95
C GLU A 461 -32.87 -7.43 5.94
N THR A 462 -33.15 -6.85 4.76
CA THR A 462 -33.41 -5.42 4.62
C THR A 462 -34.89 -5.13 4.77
N LYS A 463 -35.27 -4.35 5.79
CA LYS A 463 -36.65 -3.85 5.92
C LYS A 463 -36.89 -2.76 4.86
N ILE A 464 -37.83 -3.01 3.96
CA ILE A 464 -38.34 -1.98 3.05
C ILE A 464 -39.18 -0.99 3.88
N LEU A 465 -38.82 0.30 3.82
CA LEU A 465 -39.62 1.34 4.46
C LEU A 465 -40.97 1.46 3.77
N ASP A 466 -42.05 1.52 4.56
CA ASP A 466 -43.39 1.78 4.02
C ASP A 466 -43.38 3.15 3.32
N ASN A 467 -43.83 3.20 2.07
CA ASN A 467 -43.96 4.47 1.35
C ASN A 467 -45.20 5.21 1.88
N PRO A 468 -45.05 6.33 2.62
CA PRO A 468 -46.20 7.08 3.12
C PRO A 468 -46.95 7.81 2.00
N TYR A 469 -46.38 7.87 0.79
CA TYR A 469 -46.96 8.43 -0.41
C TYR A 469 -47.29 7.31 -1.41
N THR A 470 -48.25 6.46 -1.05
CA THR A 470 -49.02 5.76 -2.08
C THR A 470 -49.86 6.82 -2.79
N TYR A 471 -49.89 6.82 -4.13
CA TYR A 471 -50.90 7.61 -4.85
C TYR A 471 -52.27 7.22 -4.29
N THR A 472 -52.91 8.10 -3.52
CA THR A 472 -54.36 8.03 -3.38
C THR A 472 -54.88 8.18 -4.80
N ASP A 473 -55.58 7.17 -5.32
CA ASP A 473 -56.24 7.23 -6.62
C ASP A 473 -56.78 8.65 -6.83
N TYR A 474 -56.17 9.40 -7.74
CA TYR A 474 -56.67 10.70 -8.12
C TYR A 474 -58.03 10.48 -8.78
N ARG A 475 -59.10 10.50 -7.97
CA ARG A 475 -60.48 10.49 -8.44
C ARG A 475 -60.89 11.95 -8.62
N SER A 476 -60.64 12.52 -9.79
CA SER A 476 -61.41 13.68 -10.24
C SER A 476 -62.77 13.21 -10.77
N ALA A 477 -63.79 14.06 -10.66
CA ALA A 477 -65.17 13.81 -11.10
C ALA A 477 -65.35 13.48 -12.61
N THR A 478 -64.26 13.31 -13.35
CA THR A 478 -64.21 12.95 -14.78
C THR A 478 -64.03 11.46 -15.04
N THR A 479 -63.70 10.63 -14.04
CA THR A 479 -63.70 9.16 -14.19
C THR A 479 -65.06 8.57 -13.83
N HIS A 480 -66.08 8.87 -14.63
CA HIS A 480 -67.30 8.06 -14.74
C HIS A 480 -67.66 7.87 -16.21
N GLY A 481 -67.69 6.61 -16.65
CA GLY A 481 -68.19 6.15 -17.96
C GLY A 481 -67.15 5.24 -18.64
N ARG A 482 -67.34 3.91 -18.74
CA ARG A 482 -68.51 3.04 -18.60
C ARG A 482 -68.11 1.73 -17.93
#